data_AF-A0A382IBA4-F1
#
_entry.id   AF-A0A382IBA4-F1
#
_cell.length_a   1.000
_cell.length_b   1.000
_cell.length_c   1.000
_cell.angle_alpha   90.00
_cell.angle_beta   90.00
_cell.angle_gamma   90.00
#
_symmetry.space_group_name_H-M   'P 1'
#
loop_
_entity.id
_entity.type
_entity.pdbx_description
1 polymer ?
#
loop_
_entity_poly.entity_id
_entity_poly.type
_entity_poly.pdbx_seq_one_letter_code
_entity_poly.pdbx_strand_id
1 'polypeptide(L)'
;MAELIINQSVAILCDGNNIERSIHEMSKSTKAMINFDELIPKLLNGRGLNRLIYFREGRSISKKFAERLHENYYGSVIPCHKSADIPLSIKATQLASKVDTIIIMSGDSDFVELVTHLRAEGVRVEIAAVKRNTANILIDESDYYHEITSDDWFIYKASKRPAFKKKK
;
A
#
# COMPACT_ATOMS: atom_id res chain seq x y z
N MET A 1 -8.59 2.62 -35.72
CA MET A 1 -9.23 3.10 -34.47
C MET A 1 -8.23 4.03 -33.81
N ALA A 2 -8.64 5.25 -33.46
CA ALA A 2 -7.75 6.15 -32.72
C ALA A 2 -7.47 5.54 -31.34
N GLU A 3 -6.19 5.42 -30.99
CA GLU A 3 -5.76 4.89 -29.69
C GLU A 3 -6.11 5.93 -28.62
N LEU A 4 -7.08 5.60 -27.78
CA LEU A 4 -7.64 6.53 -26.79
C LEU A 4 -6.70 6.54 -25.58
N ILE A 5 -5.98 7.66 -25.39
CA ILE A 5 -5.03 7.81 -24.28
C ILE A 5 -5.82 8.18 -23.02
N ILE A 6 -5.95 7.24 -22.08
CA ILE A 6 -6.52 7.48 -20.76
C ILE A 6 -5.41 8.04 -19.86
N ASN A 7 -5.48 9.33 -19.56
CA ASN A 7 -4.51 10.00 -18.70
C ASN A 7 -5.12 10.27 -17.32
N GLN A 8 -5.04 9.28 -16.43
CA GLN A 8 -5.39 9.43 -15.02
C GLN A 8 -4.14 9.34 -14.15
N SER A 9 -4.03 10.29 -13.23
CA SER A 9 -2.96 10.36 -12.24
C SER A 9 -3.39 9.75 -10.92
N VAL A 10 -2.56 8.86 -10.38
CA VAL A 10 -2.88 8.05 -9.19
C VAL A 10 -1.83 8.27 -8.10
N ALA A 11 -2.28 8.52 -6.88
CA ALA A 11 -1.44 8.40 -5.70
C ALA A 11 -1.77 7.12 -4.93
N ILE A 12 -0.75 6.42 -4.44
CA ILE A 12 -0.89 5.24 -3.59
C ILE A 12 -0.35 5.59 -2.20
N LEU A 13 -1.19 5.45 -1.18
CA LEU A 13 -0.85 5.69 0.22
C LEU A 13 -1.01 4.40 0.99
N CYS A 14 0.10 3.84 1.48
CA CYS A 14 0.13 2.52 2.08
C CYS A 14 0.35 2.61 3.58
N ASP A 15 -0.60 2.08 4.36
CA ASP A 15 -0.38 1.77 5.76
C ASP A 15 0.34 0.43 5.85
N GLY A 16 1.67 0.51 5.98
CA GLY A 16 2.51 -0.67 6.06
C GLY A 16 2.19 -1.58 7.24
N ASN A 17 1.76 -1.02 8.36
CA ASN A 17 1.47 -1.77 9.58
C ASN A 17 0.17 -2.55 9.44
N ASN A 18 -0.88 -1.92 8.92
CA ASN A 18 -2.17 -2.57 8.69
C ASN A 18 -2.05 -3.70 7.65
N ILE A 19 -1.33 -3.45 6.56
CA ILE A 19 -1.10 -4.43 5.50
C ILE A 19 -0.26 -5.61 6.00
N GLU A 20 0.87 -5.36 6.67
CA GLU A 20 1.72 -6.43 7.21
C GLU A 20 0.93 -7.31 8.19
N ARG A 21 0.19 -6.70 9.12
CA ARG A 21 -0.64 -7.43 10.10
C ARG A 21 -1.67 -8.31 9.40
N SER A 22 -2.41 -7.76 8.44
CA SER A 22 -3.45 -8.48 7.70
C SER A 22 -2.88 -9.68 6.92
N ILE A 23 -1.71 -9.51 6.29
CA ILE A 23 -1.03 -10.58 5.56
C ILE A 23 -0.50 -11.65 6.53
N HIS A 24 0.06 -11.28 7.67
CA HIS A 24 0.58 -12.23 8.66
C HIS A 24 -0.53 -13.07 9.27
N GLU A 25 -1.68 -12.47 9.56
CA GLU A 25 -2.87 -13.19 10.02
C GLU A 25 -3.36 -14.20 9.00
N MET A 26 -3.43 -13.83 7.71
CA MET A 26 -3.93 -14.73 6.69
C MET A 26 -2.92 -15.81 6.27
N SER A 27 -1.64 -15.46 6.13
CA SER A 27 -0.57 -16.40 5.77
C SER A 27 -0.10 -17.27 6.93
N LYS A 28 -0.51 -16.95 8.18
CA LYS A 28 -0.02 -17.55 9.43
C LYS A 28 1.50 -17.50 9.56
N SER A 29 2.15 -16.52 8.93
CA SER A 29 3.60 -16.37 8.86
C SER A 29 4.01 -14.91 8.98
N THR A 30 4.89 -14.61 9.95
CA THR A 30 5.48 -13.28 10.13
C THR A 30 6.55 -12.92 9.08
N LYS A 31 6.85 -13.86 8.17
CA LYS A 31 7.81 -13.69 7.09
C LYS A 31 7.15 -13.37 5.74
N ALA A 32 5.83 -13.28 5.72
CA ALA A 32 5.11 -12.88 4.53
C ALA A 32 5.33 -11.37 4.30
N MET A 33 5.65 -11.01 3.06
CA MET A 33 5.88 -9.65 2.62
C MET A 33 5.14 -9.41 1.31
N ILE A 34 4.54 -8.24 1.19
CA ILE A 34 3.78 -7.86 -0.01
C ILE A 34 4.71 -7.70 -1.21
N ASN A 35 4.23 -8.14 -2.38
CA ASN A 35 4.96 -8.00 -3.63
C ASN A 35 4.56 -6.69 -4.32
N PHE A 36 5.25 -5.60 -3.97
CA PHE A 36 5.01 -4.30 -4.61
C PHE A 36 5.23 -4.32 -6.13
N ASP A 37 6.11 -5.19 -6.63
CA ASP A 37 6.43 -5.26 -8.06
C ASP A 37 5.27 -5.78 -8.91
N GLU A 38 4.44 -6.66 -8.34
CA GLU A 38 3.24 -7.16 -9.00
C GLU A 38 2.01 -6.31 -8.63
N LEU A 39 1.92 -5.89 -7.37
CA LEU A 39 0.75 -5.20 -6.86
C LEU A 39 0.62 -3.77 -7.39
N ILE A 40 1.69 -2.98 -7.45
CA ILE A 40 1.59 -1.58 -7.90
C ILE A 40 1.11 -1.50 -9.36
N PRO A 41 1.70 -2.22 -10.34
CA PRO A 41 1.19 -2.20 -11.71
C PRO A 41 -0.27 -2.67 -11.82
N LYS A 42 -0.66 -3.69 -11.05
CA LYS A 42 -2.04 -4.19 -10.98
C LYS A 42 -3.00 -3.11 -10.45
N LEU A 43 -2.65 -2.41 -9.38
CA LEU A 43 -3.45 -1.31 -8.81
C LEU A 43 -3.55 -0.13 -9.78
N LEU A 44 -2.47 0.19 -10.49
CA LEU A 44 -2.47 1.28 -11.46
C LEU A 44 -3.31 0.95 -12.70
N ASN A 45 -3.34 -0.31 -13.15
CA ASN A 45 -4.10 -0.75 -14.32
C ASN A 45 -3.86 0.15 -15.56
N GLY A 46 -2.59 0.47 -15.83
CA GLY A 46 -2.19 1.35 -16.94
C GLY A 46 -2.31 2.85 -16.68
N ARG A 47 -2.78 3.27 -15.50
CA ARG A 47 -2.81 4.69 -15.06
C ARG A 47 -1.43 5.18 -14.60
N GLY A 48 -1.22 6.49 -14.62
CA GLY A 48 0.06 7.10 -14.25
C GLY A 48 0.25 7.17 -12.73
N LEU A 49 1.36 6.65 -12.21
CA LEU A 49 1.74 6.82 -10.82
C LEU A 49 2.29 8.22 -10.58
N ASN A 50 1.56 9.06 -9.85
CA ASN A 50 2.01 10.39 -9.44
C ASN A 50 2.85 10.32 -8.15
N ARG A 51 2.40 9.52 -7.18
CA ARG A 51 3.07 9.40 -5.90
C ARG A 51 2.82 8.05 -5.25
N LEU A 52 3.85 7.50 -4.62
CA LEU A 52 3.72 6.38 -3.70
C LEU A 52 4.29 6.75 -2.34
N ILE A 53 3.49 6.65 -1.28
CA ILE A 53 3.95 6.87 0.10
C ILE A 53 3.67 5.62 0.92
N TYR A 54 4.71 5.11 1.58
CA TYR A 54 4.61 4.02 2.53
C TYR A 54 4.80 4.56 3.96
N PHE A 55 3.78 4.40 4.78
CA PHE A 55 3.80 4.78 6.19
C PHE A 55 4.18 3.57 7.03
N ARG A 56 5.12 3.76 7.96
CA ARG A 56 5.55 2.69 8.87
C ARG A 56 5.77 3.20 10.27
N GLU A 57 5.15 2.55 11.24
CA GLU A 57 5.39 2.85 12.65
C GLU A 57 6.77 2.37 13.09
N GLY A 58 7.41 3.17 13.94
CA GLY A 58 8.67 2.82 14.59
C GLY A 58 9.91 3.34 13.86
N ARG A 59 11.07 3.16 14.52
CA ARG A 59 12.35 3.78 14.09
C ARG A 59 13.17 2.92 13.14
N SER A 60 12.87 1.62 13.02
CA SER A 60 13.65 0.67 12.23
C SER A 60 12.97 0.34 10.90
N ILE A 61 13.22 1.18 9.90
CA ILE A 61 12.82 0.90 8.51
C ILE A 61 14.03 0.29 7.80
N SER A 62 13.81 -0.80 7.07
CA SER A 62 14.87 -1.40 6.25
C SER A 62 15.32 -0.40 5.18
N LYS A 63 16.57 0.07 5.26
CA LYS A 63 17.13 0.99 4.25
C LYS A 63 17.00 0.43 2.84
N LYS A 64 17.29 -0.87 2.67
CA LYS A 64 17.16 -1.58 1.39
C LYS A 64 15.74 -1.54 0.83
N PHE A 65 14.73 -1.59 1.70
CA PHE A 65 13.33 -1.51 1.28
C PHE A 65 12.99 -0.09 0.80
N ALA A 66 13.39 0.92 1.57
CA ALA A 66 13.18 2.32 1.20
C ALA A 66 13.90 2.69 -0.11
N GLU A 67 15.15 2.25 -0.28
CA GLU A 67 15.93 2.43 -1.51
C GLU A 67 15.24 1.77 -2.71
N ARG A 68 14.84 0.50 -2.60
CA ARG A 68 14.12 -0.20 -3.69
C ARG A 68 12.82 0.49 -4.06
N LEU A 69 12.04 0.94 -3.07
CA LEU A 69 10.78 1.62 -3.31
C LEU A 69 11.00 2.96 -4.02
N HIS A 70 12.08 3.66 -3.68
CA HIS A 70 12.47 4.90 -4.34
C HIS A 70 12.96 4.65 -5.78
N GLU A 71 13.84 3.67 -5.99
CA GLU A 71 14.41 3.37 -7.32
C GLU A 71 13.35 2.91 -8.32
N ASN A 72 12.41 2.05 -7.90
CA ASN A 72 11.43 1.46 -8.82
C ASN A 72 10.18 2.34 -9.02
N TYR A 73 9.77 3.11 -7.99
CA TYR A 73 8.48 3.80 -7.98
C TYR A 73 8.54 5.28 -7.58
N TYR A 74 9.75 5.82 -7.38
CA TYR A 74 9.95 7.13 -6.73
C TYR A 74 9.18 7.23 -5.39
N GLY A 75 9.01 6.08 -4.73
CA GLY A 75 8.27 5.98 -3.49
C GLY A 75 9.01 6.64 -2.33
N SER A 76 8.24 7.15 -1.36
CA SER A 76 8.77 7.72 -0.12
C SER A 76 8.33 6.87 1.06
N VAL A 77 9.26 6.57 1.96
CA VAL A 77 8.92 5.90 3.23
C VAL A 77 8.91 6.93 4.36
N ILE A 78 7.76 7.07 5.02
CA ILE A 78 7.55 8.02 6.11
C ILE A 78 7.45 7.26 7.43
N PRO A 79 8.38 7.48 8.38
CA PRO A 79 8.26 6.90 9.71
C PRO A 79 7.15 7.60 10.50
N CYS A 80 6.36 6.81 11.22
CA CYS A 80 5.26 7.26 12.06
C CYS A 80 5.58 6.96 13.53
N HIS A 81 5.18 7.87 14.43
CA HIS A 81 5.48 7.72 15.85
C HIS A 81 4.55 6.72 16.55
N LYS A 82 3.25 6.71 16.20
CA LYS A 82 2.24 5.86 16.86
C LYS A 82 1.36 5.11 15.87
N SER A 83 0.80 5.83 14.90
CA SER A 83 -0.05 5.27 13.84
C SER A 83 0.22 6.01 12.52
N ALA A 84 -0.08 5.34 11.41
CA ALA A 84 -0.10 5.92 10.08
C ALA A 84 -1.33 6.81 9.84
N ASP A 85 -2.42 6.68 10.59
CA ASP A 85 -3.73 7.29 10.26
C ASP A 85 -3.67 8.80 10.04
N ILE A 86 -3.12 9.54 11.00
CA ILE A 86 -3.01 11.00 10.93
C ILE A 86 -2.03 11.43 9.81
N PRO A 87 -0.77 10.94 9.75
CA PRO A 87 0.13 11.26 8.66
C PRO A 87 -0.42 10.92 7.26
N LEU A 88 -1.10 9.79 7.14
CA LEU A 88 -1.71 9.32 5.90
C LEU A 88 -2.85 10.25 5.49
N SER A 89 -3.77 10.56 6.39
CA SER A 89 -4.90 11.46 6.14
C SER A 89 -4.43 12.85 5.70
N ILE A 90 -3.45 13.42 6.42
CA ILE A 90 -2.87 14.72 6.05
C ILE A 90 -2.26 14.66 4.64
N LYS A 91 -1.54 13.60 4.31
CA LYS A 91 -0.94 13.46 2.98
C LYS A 91 -1.98 13.24 1.90
N ALA A 92 -3.04 12.48 2.17
CA ALA A 92 -4.14 12.27 1.24
C ALA A 92 -4.82 13.60 0.89
N THR A 93 -5.22 14.40 1.89
CA THR A 93 -5.81 15.72 1.66
C THR A 93 -4.86 16.67 0.92
N GLN A 94 -3.56 16.65 1.22
CA GLN A 94 -2.55 17.45 0.49
C GLN A 94 -2.40 17.06 -0.99
N LEU A 95 -2.68 15.79 -1.32
CA LEU A 95 -2.57 15.26 -2.68
C LEU A 95 -3.86 15.35 -3.46
N ALA A 96 -5.00 15.50 -2.78
CA ALA A 96 -6.32 15.52 -3.39
C ALA A 96 -6.41 16.49 -4.58
N SER A 97 -5.80 17.68 -4.47
CA SER A 97 -5.79 18.68 -5.55
C SER A 97 -4.80 18.41 -6.69
N LYS A 98 -4.05 17.31 -6.66
CA LYS A 98 -2.96 17.00 -7.61
C LYS A 98 -3.16 15.69 -8.37
N VAL A 99 -4.08 14.85 -7.93
CA VAL A 99 -4.31 13.53 -8.52
C VAL A 99 -5.79 13.29 -8.76
N ASP A 100 -6.09 12.49 -9.77
CA ASP A 100 -7.46 12.09 -10.09
C ASP A 100 -7.95 10.95 -9.19
N THR A 101 -7.02 10.13 -8.69
CA THR A 101 -7.34 8.98 -7.84
C THR A 101 -6.35 8.81 -6.70
N ILE A 102 -6.87 8.51 -5.51
CA ILE A 102 -6.06 8.09 -4.36
C ILE A 102 -6.44 6.64 -4.03
N ILE A 103 -5.44 5.76 -4.03
CA ILE A 103 -5.55 4.38 -3.55
C ILE A 103 -5.01 4.33 -2.13
N ILE A 104 -5.87 4.05 -1.16
CA ILE A 104 -5.48 3.83 0.23
C ILE A 104 -5.29 2.33 0.44
N MET A 105 -4.07 1.91 0.75
CA MET A 105 -3.80 0.53 1.13
C MET A 105 -3.93 0.37 2.64
N SER A 106 -5.16 0.22 3.11
CA SER A 106 -5.50 -0.12 4.50
C SER A 106 -6.93 -0.64 4.57
N GLY A 107 -7.21 -1.55 5.51
CA GLY A 107 -8.55 -2.06 5.79
C GLY A 107 -9.28 -1.36 6.95
N ASP A 108 -8.68 -0.32 7.54
CA ASP A 108 -9.15 0.29 8.78
C ASP A 108 -10.39 1.18 8.61
N SER A 109 -11.38 1.01 9.49
CA SER A 109 -12.61 1.82 9.48
C SER A 109 -12.36 3.30 9.81
N ASP A 110 -11.23 3.62 10.44
CA ASP A 110 -10.88 5.00 10.79
C ASP A 110 -10.68 5.89 9.54
N PHE A 111 -10.51 5.30 8.35
CA PHE A 111 -10.41 6.04 7.10
C PHE A 111 -11.76 6.38 6.44
N VAL A 112 -12.90 5.94 6.98
CA VAL A 112 -14.22 6.21 6.37
C VAL A 112 -14.46 7.71 6.17
N GLU A 113 -14.23 8.53 7.21
CA GLU A 113 -14.41 9.99 7.10
C GLU A 113 -13.46 10.62 6.08
N LEU A 114 -12.23 10.10 5.97
CA LEU A 114 -11.26 10.53 4.98
C LEU A 114 -11.75 10.21 3.55
N VAL A 115 -12.27 9.01 3.32
CA VAL A 115 -12.83 8.60 2.03
C VAL A 115 -13.97 9.53 1.63
N THR A 116 -14.93 9.77 2.53
CA THR A 116 -16.06 10.67 2.27
C THR A 116 -15.58 12.09 1.95
N HIS A 117 -14.60 12.61 2.69
CA HIS A 117 -14.04 13.94 2.45
C HIS A 117 -13.33 14.05 1.08
N LEU A 118 -12.47 13.10 0.74
CA LEU A 118 -11.74 13.11 -0.54
C LEU A 118 -12.68 12.98 -1.75
N ARG A 119 -13.73 12.17 -1.63
CA ARG A 119 -14.78 12.07 -2.67
C ARG A 119 -15.55 13.37 -2.84
N ALA A 120 -15.84 14.07 -1.75
CA ALA A 120 -16.47 15.39 -1.81
C ALA A 120 -15.57 16.46 -2.47
N GLU A 121 -14.24 16.31 -2.38
CA GLU A 121 -13.25 17.13 -3.09
C GLU A 121 -13.10 16.74 -4.57
N GLY A 122 -13.86 15.74 -5.05
CA GLY A 122 -13.87 15.30 -6.46
C GLY A 122 -12.79 14.28 -6.80
N VAL A 123 -12.10 13.71 -5.82
CA VAL A 123 -11.08 12.69 -6.02
C VAL A 123 -11.72 11.31 -5.95
N ARG A 124 -11.39 10.43 -6.90
CA ARG A 124 -11.77 9.02 -6.82
C ARG A 124 -10.96 8.34 -5.73
N VAL A 125 -11.61 7.64 -4.82
CA VAL A 125 -10.95 6.94 -3.72
C VAL A 125 -11.13 5.44 -3.89
N GLU A 126 -10.02 4.72 -3.95
CA GLU A 126 -10.01 3.26 -4.04
C GLU A 126 -9.33 2.68 -2.80
N ILE A 127 -9.82 1.54 -2.33
CA ILE A 127 -9.26 0.83 -1.17
C ILE A 127 -8.57 -0.43 -1.65
N ALA A 128 -7.36 -0.69 -1.17
CA ALA A 128 -6.63 -1.93 -1.46
C ALA A 128 -6.24 -2.63 -0.14
N ALA A 129 -6.92 -3.72 0.20
CA ALA A 129 -6.71 -4.39 1.48
C ALA A 129 -7.03 -5.89 1.42
N VAL A 130 -6.71 -6.62 2.49
CA VAL A 130 -7.16 -8.01 2.66
C VAL A 130 -8.61 -8.01 3.11
N LYS A 131 -9.50 -8.64 2.34
CA LYS A 131 -10.96 -8.57 2.55
C LYS A 131 -11.43 -8.94 3.94
N ARG A 132 -10.83 -9.99 4.51
CA ARG A 132 -11.15 -10.45 5.88
C ARG A 132 -10.89 -9.39 6.96
N ASN A 133 -9.95 -8.49 6.72
CA ASN A 133 -9.48 -7.48 7.66
C ASN A 133 -9.96 -6.07 7.26
N THR A 134 -10.90 -5.98 6.31
CA THR A 134 -11.43 -4.70 5.83
C THR A 134 -12.81 -4.49 6.42
N ALA A 135 -13.08 -3.29 6.95
CA ALA A 135 -14.43 -2.92 7.38
C ALA A 135 -15.38 -2.78 6.18
N ASN A 136 -16.56 -3.42 6.21
CA ASN A 136 -17.52 -3.36 5.10
C ASN A 136 -17.95 -1.92 4.76
N ILE A 137 -18.16 -1.09 5.79
CA ILE A 137 -18.51 0.33 5.61
C ILE A 137 -17.45 1.09 4.81
N LEU A 138 -16.16 0.75 4.97
CA LEU A 138 -15.08 1.38 4.21
C LEU A 138 -15.14 0.97 2.73
N ILE A 139 -15.49 -0.28 2.45
CA ILE A 139 -15.66 -0.79 1.09
C ILE A 139 -16.84 -0.06 0.43
N ASP A 140 -17.97 0.02 1.12
CA ASP A 140 -19.22 0.62 0.61
C ASP A 140 -19.06 2.12 0.32
N GLU A 141 -18.26 2.84 1.12
CA GLU A 141 -18.00 4.27 0.93
C GLU A 141 -16.93 4.57 -0.14
N SER A 142 -16.12 3.59 -0.53
CA SER A 142 -15.09 3.73 -1.55
C SER A 142 -15.64 3.60 -2.97
N ASP A 143 -14.99 4.23 -3.96
CA ASP A 143 -15.42 4.13 -5.36
C ASP A 143 -15.02 2.79 -5.99
N TYR A 144 -13.98 2.13 -5.46
CA TYR A 144 -13.57 0.80 -5.89
C TYR A 144 -12.74 0.09 -4.82
N TYR A 145 -12.91 -1.23 -4.74
CA TYR A 145 -12.17 -2.08 -3.82
C TYR A 145 -11.29 -3.09 -4.57
N HIS A 146 -9.99 -3.07 -4.24
CA HIS A 146 -8.99 -4.01 -4.71
C HIS A 146 -8.68 -5.02 -3.60
N GLU A 147 -9.09 -6.27 -3.81
CA GLU A 147 -8.78 -7.34 -2.87
C GLU A 147 -7.31 -7.78 -3.01
N ILE A 148 -6.59 -7.76 -1.89
CA ILE A 148 -5.23 -8.31 -1.77
C ILE A 148 -5.33 -9.77 -1.33
N THR A 149 -4.78 -10.65 -2.16
CA THR A 149 -4.89 -12.11 -2.06
C THR A 149 -3.52 -12.76 -1.92
N SER A 150 -3.49 -14.09 -1.76
CA SER A 150 -2.25 -14.86 -1.62
C SER A 150 -1.26 -14.72 -2.76
N ASP A 151 -1.74 -14.30 -3.93
CA ASP A 151 -0.90 -14.10 -5.10
C ASP A 151 -0.15 -12.76 -5.05
N ASP A 152 -0.56 -11.84 -4.17
CA ASP A 152 0.02 -10.50 -4.03
C ASP A 152 1.14 -10.43 -2.95
N TRP A 153 1.49 -11.54 -2.30
CA TRP A 153 2.63 -11.62 -1.37
C TRP A 153 3.44 -12.89 -1.49
N PHE A 154 4.68 -12.83 -0.99
CA PHE A 154 5.57 -13.97 -0.91
C PHE A 154 6.04 -14.20 0.52
N ILE A 155 6.38 -15.45 0.84
CA ILE A 155 6.99 -15.80 2.13
C ILE A 155 8.50 -15.80 1.97
N TYR A 156 9.18 -14.92 2.71
CA TYR A 156 10.64 -14.88 2.71
C TYR A 156 11.21 -16.16 3.33
N LYS A 157 11.69 -17.08 2.49
CA LYS A 157 12.47 -18.24 2.93
C LYS A 157 13.88 -17.75 3.23
N ALA A 158 14.24 -17.64 4.51
CA ALA A 158 15.61 -17.35 4.90
C ALA A 158 16.56 -18.33 4.19
N SER A 159 17.58 -17.81 3.48
CA SER A 159 18.57 -18.68 2.85
C SER A 159 19.20 -19.56 3.94
N LYS A 160 19.25 -20.88 3.69
CA LYS A 160 20.01 -21.78 4.57
C LYS A 160 21.45 -21.30 4.53
N ARG A 161 21.97 -20.74 5.63
CA ARG A 161 23.41 -20.51 5.77
C ARG A 161 24.12 -21.84 5.48
N PRO A 162 25.12 -21.89 4.59
CA PRO A 162 25.88 -23.11 4.37
C PRO A 162 26.49 -23.53 5.71
N ALA A 163 26.20 -24.76 6.14
CA ALA A 163 26.75 -25.31 7.36
C ALA A 163 28.29 -25.26 7.25
N PHE A 164 28.92 -24.49 8.14
CA PHE A 164 30.37 -24.40 8.21
C PHE A 164 30.93 -25.78 8.57
N LYS A 165 31.39 -26.55 7.57
CA LYS A 165 32.13 -27.79 7.82
C LYS A 165 33.45 -27.39 8.49
N LYS A 166 33.56 -27.60 9.81
CA LYS A 166 34.85 -27.61 10.50
C LYS A 166 35.73 -28.66 9.79
N LYS A 167 36.78 -28.21 9.11
CA LYS A 167 37.87 -29.11 8.71
C LYS A 167 38.52 -29.64 10.00
N LYS A 168 38.52 -30.96 10.14
CA LYS A 168 39.36 -31.67 11.13
C LYS A 168 40.80 -31.67 10.63
#